data_AF-A0A7C7CMT6-F1
#
_entry.id   AF-A0A7C7CMT6-F1
#
_cell.length_a   1.000
_cell.length_b   1.000
_cell.length_c   1.000
_cell.angle_alpha   90.00
_cell.angle_beta   90.00
_cell.angle_gamma   90.00
#
_symmetry.space_group_name_H-M   'P 1'
#
loop_
_entity.id
_entity.type
_entity.pdbx_description
1 polymer ?
#
loop_
_entity_poly.entity_id
_entity_poly.type
_entity_poly.pdbx_seq_one_letter_code
_entity_poly.pdbx_strand_id
1 'polypeptide(L)'
;GGWPTLAEARGKIFFVAMASSSEKVNYMQGYPGLIGRTMFMFTDPGLPETAFTKFDDPVANQDTIQSLVQAGYMLRTRTDAGTWEARSGDYARMNMALSSGAQLVSTDYYRPDPRADTSSKWTNYAVSFPNNELAILNPVNGPMKFVGLTITE
;
A
#
# COMPACT_ATOMS: atom_id res chain seq x y z
N GLY A 1 -17.42 -3.24 -4.89
CA GLY A 1 -16.42 -2.43 -4.18
C GLY A 1 -16.71 -0.99 -4.47
N GLY A 2 -16.69 -0.11 -3.46
CA GLY A 2 -17.09 1.30 -3.60
C GLY A 2 -16.12 2.18 -4.40
N TRP A 3 -15.25 1.59 -5.22
CA TRP A 3 -14.24 2.28 -6.01
C TRP A 3 -14.51 2.15 -7.50
N PRO A 4 -14.15 3.17 -8.31
CA PRO A 4 -14.21 3.06 -9.76
C PRO A 4 -13.35 1.92 -10.27
N THR A 5 -13.75 1.34 -11.39
CA THR A 5 -12.90 0.42 -12.15
C THR A 5 -11.63 1.13 -12.64
N LEU A 6 -10.58 0.36 -12.98
CA LEU A 6 -9.36 0.92 -13.57
C LEU A 6 -9.63 1.73 -14.85
N ALA A 7 -10.63 1.32 -15.65
CA ALA A 7 -11.04 2.04 -16.84
C ALA A 7 -11.65 3.42 -16.50
N GLU A 8 -12.53 3.48 -15.50
CA GLU A 8 -13.15 4.73 -15.04
C GLU A 8 -12.19 5.66 -14.28
N ALA A 9 -11.13 5.10 -13.69
CA ALA A 9 -10.09 5.84 -12.99
C ALA A 9 -8.96 6.35 -13.90
N ARG A 10 -8.87 5.86 -15.14
CA ARG A 10 -7.79 6.21 -16.07
C ARG A 10 -7.71 7.72 -16.29
N GLY A 11 -6.52 8.28 -16.17
CA GLY A 11 -6.27 9.72 -16.32
C GLY A 11 -6.64 10.58 -15.11
N LYS A 12 -7.07 9.97 -14.00
CA LYS A 12 -7.36 10.66 -12.74
C LYS A 12 -6.21 10.48 -11.75
N ILE A 13 -6.03 11.47 -10.89
CA ILE A 13 -5.01 11.47 -9.84
C ILE A 13 -5.71 11.62 -8.49
N PHE A 14 -5.30 10.82 -7.52
CA PHE A 14 -5.72 10.96 -6.13
C PHE A 14 -4.57 11.54 -5.31
N PHE A 15 -4.89 12.53 -4.49
CA PHE A 15 -3.97 13.04 -3.47
C PHE A 15 -4.41 12.50 -2.11
N VAL A 16 -3.49 11.86 -1.39
CA VAL A 16 -3.73 11.37 -0.03
C VAL A 16 -2.66 11.96 0.87
N ALA A 17 -3.07 12.80 1.83
CA ALA A 17 -2.11 13.48 2.67
C ALA A 17 -1.67 12.60 3.84
N MET A 18 -0.35 12.49 3.98
CA MET A 18 0.27 12.02 5.21
C MET A 18 0.49 13.22 6.12
N ALA A 19 -0.16 13.21 7.28
CA ALA A 19 -0.19 14.35 8.18
C ALA A 19 -0.18 13.86 9.63
N SER A 20 0.32 14.70 10.54
CA SER A 20 0.20 14.51 11.98
C SER A 20 -1.27 14.60 12.43
N SER A 21 -1.56 14.15 13.65
CA SER A 21 -2.93 14.18 14.18
C SER A 21 -3.51 15.61 14.22
N SER A 22 -2.72 16.61 14.60
CA SER A 22 -3.18 18.01 14.63
C SER A 22 -3.47 18.56 13.23
N GLU A 23 -2.62 18.25 12.25
CA GLU A 23 -2.84 18.64 10.86
C GLU A 23 -4.08 17.97 10.26
N LYS A 24 -4.36 16.71 10.60
CA LYS A 24 -5.61 16.03 10.21
C LYS A 24 -6.83 16.77 10.76
N VAL A 25 -6.86 17.08 12.06
CA VAL A 25 -7.98 17.80 12.67
C VAL A 25 -8.22 19.14 11.96
N ASN A 26 -7.14 19.92 11.75
CA ASN A 26 -7.23 21.21 11.07
C ASN A 26 -7.71 21.06 9.62
N TYR A 27 -7.25 20.03 8.89
CA TYR A 27 -7.70 19.77 7.53
C TYR A 27 -9.15 19.27 7.46
N MET A 28 -9.65 18.56 8.46
CA MET A 28 -11.02 18.02 8.41
C MET A 28 -12.06 19.01 8.95
N GLN A 29 -11.65 20.04 9.69
CA GLN A 29 -12.53 21.00 10.32
C GLN A 29 -13.48 21.68 9.32
N GLY A 30 -14.79 21.54 9.54
CA GLY A 30 -15.84 22.14 8.71
C GLY A 30 -16.18 21.39 7.41
N TYR A 31 -15.54 20.24 7.15
CA TYR A 31 -15.73 19.45 5.94
C TYR A 31 -16.07 17.99 6.28
N PRO A 32 -17.30 17.70 6.76
CA PRO A 32 -17.70 16.34 7.11
C PRO A 32 -17.55 15.40 5.90
N GLY A 33 -16.94 14.24 6.11
CA GLY A 33 -16.65 13.29 5.03
C GLY A 33 -15.67 13.80 3.97
N LEU A 34 -14.89 14.86 4.27
CA LEU A 34 -13.99 15.54 3.32
C LEU A 34 -14.68 16.13 2.09
N ILE A 35 -16.00 16.28 2.11
CA ILE A 35 -16.75 16.86 0.98
C ILE A 35 -16.26 18.29 0.74
N GLY A 36 -15.74 18.57 -0.46
CA GLY A 36 -15.18 19.88 -0.82
C GLY A 36 -13.69 20.05 -0.52
N ARG A 37 -13.01 19.02 0.04
CA ARG A 37 -11.56 18.99 0.17
C ARG A 37 -10.89 18.38 -1.07
N THR A 38 -9.66 18.83 -1.34
CA THR A 38 -8.86 18.40 -2.50
C THR A 38 -8.18 17.05 -2.30
N MET A 39 -7.88 16.68 -1.06
CA MET A 39 -7.11 15.49 -0.72
C MET A 39 -7.92 14.57 0.20
N PHE A 40 -7.69 13.27 0.05
CA PHE A 40 -8.02 12.29 1.07
C PHE A 40 -7.03 12.36 2.22
N MET A 41 -7.40 11.79 3.36
CA MET A 41 -6.53 11.63 4.51
C MET A 41 -6.37 10.13 4.83
N PHE A 42 -5.21 9.75 5.34
CA PHE A 42 -5.09 8.47 6.05
C PHE A 42 -5.68 8.64 7.46
N THR A 43 -6.85 8.07 7.71
CA THR A 43 -7.59 8.17 8.98
C THR A 43 -8.02 6.80 9.49
N ASP A 44 -8.64 6.76 10.68
CA ASP A 44 -9.04 5.52 11.32
C ASP A 44 -10.31 4.94 10.65
N PRO A 45 -10.43 3.62 10.49
CA PRO A 45 -11.62 2.98 9.94
C PRO A 45 -12.90 3.36 10.69
N GLY A 46 -14.03 3.44 9.97
CA GLY A 46 -15.35 3.72 10.53
C GLY A 46 -15.70 5.21 10.65
N LEU A 47 -14.76 6.12 10.42
CA LEU A 47 -15.06 7.54 10.33
C LEU A 47 -15.67 7.88 8.95
N PRO A 48 -16.62 8.82 8.86
CA PRO A 48 -17.24 9.23 7.59
C PRO A 48 -16.24 9.69 6.51
N GLU A 49 -15.10 10.25 6.92
CA GLU A 49 -14.02 10.73 6.06
C GLU A 49 -13.06 9.64 5.56
N THR A 50 -13.14 8.41 6.11
CA THR A 50 -12.11 7.40 5.89
C THR A 50 -12.39 6.58 4.64
N ALA A 51 -11.66 6.89 3.57
CA ALA A 51 -11.52 6.02 2.40
C ALA A 51 -10.16 5.32 2.35
N PHE A 52 -9.11 5.99 2.84
CA PHE A 52 -7.74 5.49 2.87
C PHE A 52 -7.28 5.25 4.30
N THR A 53 -6.63 4.11 4.54
CA THR A 53 -6.01 3.78 5.83
C THR A 53 -4.58 3.28 5.62
N LYS A 54 -3.79 3.27 6.68
CA LYS A 54 -2.36 2.97 6.61
C LYS A 54 -1.92 2.12 7.79
N PHE A 55 -1.27 1.00 7.49
CA PHE A 55 -0.63 0.12 8.47
C PHE A 55 0.82 -0.14 8.04
N ASP A 56 1.76 0.49 8.73
CA ASP A 56 3.18 0.46 8.41
C ASP A 56 3.85 -0.90 8.67
N ASP A 57 3.21 -1.77 9.45
CA ASP A 57 3.72 -3.11 9.73
C ASP A 57 2.74 -4.18 9.25
N PRO A 58 2.93 -4.75 8.04
CA PRO A 58 2.05 -5.80 7.54
C PRO A 58 2.22 -7.12 8.31
N VAL A 59 3.38 -7.35 8.93
CA VAL A 59 3.61 -8.57 9.71
C VAL A 59 2.73 -8.56 10.96
N ALA A 60 2.66 -7.41 11.65
CA ALA A 60 1.86 -7.26 12.85
C ALA A 60 0.36 -7.05 12.59
N ASN A 61 -0.03 -6.61 11.38
CA ASN A 61 -1.40 -6.18 11.08
C ASN A 61 -2.07 -6.93 9.92
N GLN A 62 -1.57 -8.11 9.55
CA GLN A 62 -2.02 -8.83 8.35
C GLN A 62 -3.55 -9.01 8.31
N ASP A 63 -4.12 -9.60 9.36
CA ASP A 63 -5.56 -9.89 9.40
C ASP A 63 -6.41 -8.62 9.39
N THR A 64 -5.93 -7.55 10.05
CA THR A 64 -6.58 -6.24 10.05
C THR A 64 -6.55 -5.63 8.65
N ILE A 65 -5.42 -5.66 7.96
CA ILE A 65 -5.30 -5.16 6.58
C ILE A 65 -6.26 -5.93 5.68
N GLN A 66 -6.24 -7.26 5.71
CA GLN A 66 -7.11 -8.08 4.87
C GLN A 66 -8.60 -7.80 5.13
N SER A 67 -9.00 -7.69 6.39
CA SER A 67 -10.38 -7.37 6.77
C SER A 67 -10.83 -6.01 6.24
N LEU A 68 -9.97 -4.99 6.33
CA LEU A 68 -10.27 -3.65 5.83
C LEU A 68 -10.28 -3.59 4.30
N VAL A 69 -9.41 -4.35 3.62
CA VAL A 69 -9.46 -4.51 2.16
C VAL A 69 -10.80 -5.11 1.73
N GLN A 70 -11.29 -6.15 2.43
CA GLN A 70 -12.60 -6.77 2.16
C GLN A 70 -13.75 -5.80 2.40
N ALA A 71 -13.65 -4.95 3.42
CA ALA A 71 -14.62 -3.90 3.70
C ALA A 71 -14.59 -2.74 2.68
N GLY A 72 -13.62 -2.71 1.76
CA GLY A 72 -13.55 -1.76 0.67
C GLY A 72 -12.71 -0.50 0.95
N TYR A 73 -11.90 -0.49 2.00
CA TYR A 73 -10.91 0.57 2.22
C TYR A 73 -9.72 0.43 1.25
N MET A 74 -9.14 1.56 0.86
CA MET A 74 -7.83 1.59 0.18
C MET A 74 -6.72 1.63 1.23
N LEU A 75 -5.83 0.64 1.20
CA LEU A 75 -4.81 0.47 2.22
C LEU A 75 -3.41 0.73 1.69
N ARG A 76 -2.64 1.45 2.51
CA ARG A 76 -1.19 1.56 2.35
C ARG A 76 -0.44 0.74 3.39
N THR A 77 0.52 -0.05 2.93
CA THR A 77 1.53 -0.71 3.77
C THR A 77 2.93 -0.54 3.15
N ARG A 78 3.96 -1.10 3.77
CA ARG A 78 5.36 -1.01 3.33
C ARG A 78 6.10 -2.34 3.45
N THR A 79 7.05 -2.54 2.55
CA THR A 79 7.87 -3.75 2.44
C THR A 79 9.15 -3.72 3.27
N ASP A 80 9.54 -2.53 3.72
CA ASP A 80 10.79 -2.29 4.42
C ASP A 80 10.64 -1.17 5.47
N ALA A 81 11.53 -1.16 6.46
CA ALA A 81 11.58 -0.14 7.50
C ALA A 81 13.00 0.03 8.05
N GLY A 82 13.47 1.29 8.16
CA GLY A 82 14.72 1.59 8.87
C GLY A 82 15.97 0.94 8.27
N THR A 83 15.93 0.57 6.99
CA THR A 83 17.00 -0.14 6.26
C THR A 83 17.28 -1.58 6.72
N TRP A 84 16.46 -2.14 7.60
CA TRP A 84 16.70 -3.47 8.17
C TRP A 84 16.72 -4.55 7.10
N GLU A 85 15.69 -4.61 6.26
CA GLU A 85 15.52 -5.61 5.22
C GLU A 85 16.65 -5.54 4.17
N ALA A 86 17.12 -4.34 3.85
CA ALA A 86 18.25 -4.17 2.93
C ALA A 86 19.59 -4.63 3.49
N ARG A 87 19.76 -4.61 4.82
CA ARG A 87 20.96 -5.08 5.51
C ARG A 87 20.92 -6.57 5.83
N SER A 88 19.74 -7.11 6.13
CA SER A 88 19.57 -8.54 6.46
C SER A 88 19.31 -9.42 5.25
N GLY A 89 18.75 -8.86 4.17
CA GLY A 89 18.22 -9.64 3.05
C GLY A 89 16.91 -10.36 3.39
N ASP A 90 16.21 -9.96 4.46
CA ASP A 90 14.96 -10.59 4.88
C ASP A 90 13.76 -10.06 4.09
N TYR A 91 13.10 -10.95 3.38
CA TYR A 91 11.92 -10.67 2.56
C TYR A 91 10.58 -10.93 3.26
N ALA A 92 10.57 -11.31 4.54
CA ALA A 92 9.35 -11.61 5.27
C ALA A 92 8.34 -10.45 5.24
N ARG A 93 8.78 -9.22 5.51
CA ARG A 93 7.91 -8.03 5.46
C ARG A 93 7.35 -7.77 4.06
N MET A 94 8.17 -7.93 3.01
CA MET A 94 7.72 -7.80 1.61
C MET A 94 6.62 -8.83 1.30
N ASN A 95 6.84 -10.10 1.64
CA ASN A 95 5.88 -11.16 1.38
C ASN A 95 4.55 -10.91 2.12
N MET A 96 4.61 -10.44 3.36
CA MET A 96 3.41 -10.05 4.11
C MET A 96 2.69 -8.88 3.47
N ALA A 97 3.41 -7.82 3.07
CA ALA A 97 2.83 -6.69 2.35
C ALA A 97 2.10 -7.12 1.07
N LEU A 98 2.75 -7.91 0.22
CA LEU A 98 2.19 -8.35 -1.07
C LEU A 98 0.99 -9.30 -0.90
N SER A 99 0.99 -10.15 0.13
CA SER A 99 -0.11 -11.07 0.43
C SER A 99 -1.26 -10.43 1.22
N SER A 100 -1.09 -9.21 1.73
CA SER A 100 -2.10 -8.52 2.57
C SER A 100 -3.32 -8.02 1.79
N GLY A 101 -3.22 -7.89 0.46
CA GLY A 101 -4.24 -7.25 -0.37
C GLY A 101 -4.23 -5.72 -0.31
N ALA A 102 -3.29 -5.08 0.40
CA ALA A 102 -3.12 -3.64 0.34
C ALA A 102 -2.84 -3.18 -1.10
N GLN A 103 -3.53 -2.13 -1.55
CA GLN A 103 -3.43 -1.63 -2.94
C GLN A 103 -2.26 -0.66 -3.12
N LEU A 104 -1.81 -0.03 -2.04
CA LEU A 104 -0.67 0.87 -2.04
C LEU A 104 0.46 0.23 -1.24
N VAL A 105 1.47 -0.29 -1.95
CA VAL A 105 2.66 -0.88 -1.33
C VAL A 105 3.85 0.02 -1.62
N SER A 106 4.47 0.57 -0.58
CA SER A 106 5.64 1.43 -0.72
C SER A 106 6.93 0.71 -0.35
N THR A 107 8.01 1.03 -1.05
CA THR A 107 9.36 0.53 -0.79
C THR A 107 10.39 1.62 -1.03
N ASP A 108 11.44 1.66 -0.22
CA ASP A 108 12.64 2.44 -0.54
C ASP A 108 13.60 1.67 -1.48
N TYR A 109 13.37 0.37 -1.67
CA TYR A 109 14.26 -0.56 -2.36
C TYR A 109 13.61 -1.17 -3.62
N TYR A 110 13.04 -0.32 -4.49
CA TYR A 110 12.62 -0.74 -5.85
C TYR A 110 13.80 -1.24 -6.72
N ARG A 111 15.02 -1.01 -6.25
CA ARG A 111 16.29 -1.60 -6.68
C ARG A 111 17.18 -1.78 -5.45
N PRO A 112 18.24 -2.60 -5.52
CA PRO A 112 19.20 -2.72 -4.44
C PRO A 112 19.84 -1.37 -4.06
N ASP A 113 20.17 -1.22 -2.79
CA ASP A 113 20.98 -0.10 -2.34
C ASP A 113 22.41 -0.20 -2.92
N PRO A 114 22.99 0.87 -3.49
CA PRO A 114 24.35 0.83 -4.04
C PRO A 114 25.43 0.36 -3.04
N ARG A 115 25.19 0.48 -1.73
CA ARG A 115 26.11 -0.02 -0.70
C ARG A 115 26.25 -1.54 -0.70
N ALA A 116 25.32 -2.28 -1.31
CA ALA A 116 25.42 -3.73 -1.51
C ALA A 116 26.68 -4.11 -2.31
N ASP A 117 27.12 -3.26 -3.24
CA ASP A 117 28.29 -3.52 -4.09
C ASP A 117 29.62 -3.29 -3.35
N THR A 118 29.61 -2.48 -2.29
CA THR A 118 30.84 -2.00 -1.62
C THR A 118 30.94 -2.41 -0.15
N SER A 119 29.91 -3.01 0.43
CA SER A 119 29.86 -3.32 1.86
C SER A 119 29.13 -4.64 2.13
N SER A 120 29.80 -5.57 2.82
CA SER A 120 29.21 -6.83 3.30
C SER A 120 28.09 -6.67 4.35
N LYS A 121 27.88 -5.45 4.87
CA LYS A 121 26.73 -5.12 5.76
C LYS A 121 25.42 -4.85 5.02
N TRP A 122 25.44 -4.91 3.69
CA TRP A 122 24.29 -4.65 2.82
C TRP A 122 24.11 -5.84 1.87
N THR A 123 22.87 -6.08 1.48
CA THR A 123 22.49 -7.18 0.57
C THR A 123 21.91 -6.61 -0.72
N ASN A 124 21.70 -7.47 -1.70
CA ASN A 124 21.01 -7.14 -2.94
C ASN A 124 19.47 -7.11 -2.81
N TYR A 125 18.94 -6.82 -1.61
CA TYR A 125 17.51 -6.74 -1.37
C TYR A 125 16.83 -5.76 -2.33
N ALA A 126 15.81 -6.22 -3.04
CA ALA A 126 15.01 -5.39 -3.92
C ALA A 126 13.57 -5.89 -4.01
N VAL A 127 12.63 -4.97 -4.04
CA VAL A 127 11.20 -5.26 -4.10
C VAL A 127 10.73 -5.20 -5.54
N SER A 128 10.15 -6.29 -6.00
CA SER A 128 9.48 -6.42 -7.30
C SER A 128 8.28 -7.35 -7.14
N PHE A 129 7.32 -7.26 -8.06
CA PHE A 129 6.31 -8.30 -8.13
C PHE A 129 6.92 -9.61 -8.63
N PRO A 130 6.39 -10.76 -8.20
CA PRO A 130 6.80 -12.06 -8.73
C PRO A 130 6.83 -12.06 -10.26
N ASN A 131 7.78 -12.80 -10.83
CA ASN A 131 7.95 -12.97 -12.29
C ASN A 131 8.17 -11.67 -13.09
N ASN A 132 8.60 -10.58 -12.46
CA ASN A 132 8.73 -9.26 -13.09
C ASN A 132 7.42 -8.74 -13.71
N GLU A 133 6.28 -9.10 -13.13
CA GLU A 133 4.97 -8.64 -13.56
C GLU A 133 4.76 -7.15 -13.24
N LEU A 134 3.95 -6.46 -14.04
CA LEU A 134 3.61 -5.04 -13.80
C LEU A 134 2.50 -4.87 -12.76
N ALA A 135 1.69 -5.90 -12.57
CA ALA A 135 0.62 -5.94 -11.59
C ALA A 135 0.32 -7.40 -11.23
N ILE A 136 -0.17 -7.61 -10.02
CA ILE A 136 -0.66 -8.91 -9.55
C ILE A 136 -2.14 -8.81 -9.22
N LEU A 137 -2.84 -9.93 -9.32
CA LEU A 137 -4.21 -10.03 -8.82
C LEU A 137 -4.20 -9.80 -7.30
N ASN A 138 -5.14 -8.99 -6.81
CA ASN A 138 -5.28 -8.78 -5.37
C ASN A 138 -5.63 -10.11 -4.68
N PRO A 139 -4.84 -10.61 -3.72
CA PRO A 139 -5.07 -11.92 -3.11
C PRO A 139 -6.30 -11.99 -2.21
N VAL A 140 -6.90 -10.84 -1.87
CA VAL A 140 -8.03 -10.74 -0.94
C VAL A 140 -9.34 -10.48 -1.67
N ASN A 141 -9.38 -9.51 -2.58
CA ASN A 141 -10.59 -9.11 -3.29
C ASN A 141 -10.51 -9.26 -4.82
N GLY A 142 -9.43 -9.88 -5.31
CA GLY A 142 -9.24 -10.17 -6.72
C GLY A 142 -10.30 -11.15 -7.24
N PRO A 143 -10.91 -10.90 -8.41
CA PRO A 143 -11.90 -11.83 -8.96
C PRO A 143 -11.26 -13.17 -9.32
N MET A 144 -11.83 -14.27 -8.80
CA MET A 144 -11.34 -15.64 -9.03
C MET A 144 -11.19 -16.00 -10.51
N LYS A 145 -12.03 -15.43 -11.39
CA LYS A 145 -11.97 -15.66 -12.84
C LYS A 145 -10.69 -15.17 -13.52
N PHE A 146 -9.89 -14.36 -12.82
CA PHE A 146 -8.62 -13.83 -13.33
C PHE A 146 -7.39 -14.50 -12.69
N VAL A 147 -7.58 -15.45 -11.78
CA VAL A 147 -6.46 -16.21 -11.18
C VAL A 147 -5.75 -17.01 -12.27
N GLY A 148 -4.43 -16.88 -12.33
CA GLY A 148 -3.58 -17.59 -13.30
C GLY A 148 -3.56 -16.99 -14.71
N LEU A 149 -4.24 -15.87 -14.94
CA LEU A 149 -4.14 -15.14 -16.20
C LEU A 149 -2.96 -14.17 -16.17
N THR A 150 -2.22 -14.10 -17.28
CA THR A 150 -1.18 -13.09 -17.48
C THR A 150 -1.82 -11.74 -17.82
N ILE A 151 -1.43 -10.69 -17.12
CA ILE A 151 -1.81 -9.31 -17.47
C ILE A 151 -0.90 -8.88 -18.63
N THR A 152 -1.46 -8.75 -19.83
CA THR A 152 -0.77 -8.17 -20.99
C THR A 152 -1.17 -6.70 -21.15
N GLU A 153 -0.26 -5.88 -21.68
CA GLU A 153 -0.54 -4.48 -22.04
C GLU A 153 -1.63 -4.34 -23.13
#